data_AF-A0A388KHE6-F1
#
_entry.id   AF-A0A388KHE6-F1
#
_cell.length_a   1.000
_cell.length_b   1.000
_cell.length_c   1.000
_cell.angle_alpha   90.00
_cell.angle_beta   90.00
_cell.angle_gamma   90.00
#
_symmetry.space_group_name_H-M   'P 1'
#
loop_
_entity.id
_entity.type
_entity.pdbx_description
1 polymer ?
#
loop_
_entity_poly.entity_id
_entity_poly.type
_entity_poly.pdbx_seq_one_letter_code
_entity_poly.pdbx_strand_id
1 'polypeptide(L)'
;MHSRLSASDDSEDGVEEEGKVAESISGSGMPLWTALVPGYQHGSSADQADVGKNADDDDSDEDVGAGRSDGPGKGLQAEKVAGSDSSFPDVNNLDASIRYLNQMLVVYGFPSPLDLTPAPADNAAVAKTCNCLYALLQQRQRDIEFRDSMTEQRQRLLSATSRLEAKVERLETQLTSKDRELTTMTLEKQKMGAAHRVQIDKLQSERDEFQRMSIGMQQLRVQQAHEIRKKEKEYTKLQERLNQVVMEKKKESKAGMDIVNMLQKEGRQRGTWSGKKADSDFYKMIVDSYEAKKQELLVENADLRASLRSLQADMRELLNSQGHVKGDANHMGAVMTPCETPLRGRTDIFDLPYHLTRDEIENSMRAKIASIRERMEHLQSAQSMVPERETATQREIDLEAQLLEARSLIQEQESIIQMSISIGDAPRHSERMNMELQQEAALSAMEEDRALLEERKRQLESERAAYESMALQLDEERRKLGRERRKLEEEQRAWQTSLQLWGGGNVSSPQEEGHHHVSGASDVDISHSKLRQSAADRLLQEEKFRLPIPPLGDTV
;
A
#
# COMPACT_ATOMS: atom_id res chain seq x y z
N MET A 1 41.41 0.78 -50.97
CA MET A 1 41.03 1.41 -52.26
C MET A 1 39.85 2.33 -51.96
N HIS A 2 40.13 3.62 -51.66
CA HIS A 2 39.91 4.78 -52.54
C HIS A 2 38.42 4.98 -52.90
N SER A 3 37.76 6.13 -52.78
CA SER A 3 38.12 7.51 -52.43
C SER A 3 36.82 8.35 -52.46
N ARG A 4 36.90 9.60 -51.96
CA ARG A 4 35.98 10.78 -52.01
C ARG A 4 35.49 11.12 -50.60
N LEU A 5 36.02 12.07 -49.83
CA LEU A 5 36.62 13.41 -50.06
C LEU A 5 35.69 14.40 -50.77
N SER A 6 35.22 15.37 -49.96
CA SER A 6 35.16 16.84 -50.12
C SER A 6 33.79 17.38 -49.71
N ALA A 7 33.59 18.48 -49.00
CA ALA A 7 34.40 19.48 -48.27
C ALA A 7 33.44 20.67 -48.01
N SER A 8 33.63 21.40 -46.89
CA SER A 8 33.41 22.86 -46.69
C SER A 8 32.01 23.47 -46.93
N ASP A 9 31.57 24.57 -46.33
CA ASP A 9 32.09 25.48 -45.30
C ASP A 9 30.91 26.35 -44.77
N ASP A 10 31.08 26.87 -43.55
CA ASP A 10 30.65 28.15 -42.97
C ASP A 10 29.41 28.91 -43.50
N SER A 11 28.54 29.34 -42.58
CA SER A 11 28.38 30.77 -42.24
C SER A 11 27.35 31.01 -41.11
N GLU A 12 27.73 31.95 -40.25
CA GLU A 12 27.02 32.54 -39.10
C GLU A 12 25.70 33.23 -39.49
N ASP A 13 24.70 33.21 -38.60
CA ASP A 13 24.12 34.44 -38.01
C ASP A 13 23.07 34.09 -36.94
N GLY A 14 23.16 34.75 -35.79
CA GLY A 14 22.27 34.57 -34.66
C GLY A 14 21.08 35.52 -34.69
N VAL A 15 19.99 35.15 -34.01
CA VAL A 15 19.06 36.07 -33.35
C VAL A 15 18.51 35.37 -32.10
N GLU A 16 18.70 36.03 -30.96
CA GLU A 16 18.06 35.76 -29.67
C GLU A 16 16.55 35.99 -29.78
N GLU A 17 15.72 35.08 -29.26
CA GLU A 17 14.42 35.50 -28.74
C GLU A 17 14.03 34.66 -27.51
N GLU A 18 13.68 35.39 -26.46
CA GLU A 18 13.33 34.93 -25.13
C GLU A 18 12.02 34.13 -25.11
N GLY A 19 12.02 33.00 -24.38
CA GLY A 19 10.83 32.19 -24.12
C GLY A 19 10.81 31.67 -22.70
N LYS A 20 10.17 32.44 -21.82
CA LYS A 20 9.95 32.24 -20.38
C LYS A 20 9.72 30.78 -19.94
N VAL A 21 10.55 30.35 -18.98
CA VAL A 21 10.29 29.24 -18.05
C VAL A 21 9.31 29.73 -16.99
N ALA A 22 8.15 29.07 -16.88
CA ALA A 22 7.23 29.23 -15.76
C ALA A 22 7.52 28.13 -14.72
N GLU A 23 8.36 28.44 -13.73
CA GLU A 23 8.37 27.74 -12.45
C GLU A 23 7.07 28.05 -11.72
N SER A 24 6.20 27.04 -11.54
CA SER A 24 5.10 27.12 -10.58
C SER A 24 5.50 26.42 -9.29
N ILE A 25 5.93 27.24 -8.33
CA ILE A 25 5.93 26.94 -6.91
C ILE A 25 4.47 26.76 -6.49
N SER A 26 4.09 25.56 -6.04
CA SER A 26 2.91 25.40 -5.17
C SER A 26 3.32 24.67 -3.91
N GLY A 27 3.64 25.47 -2.89
CA GLY A 27 3.49 25.04 -1.52
C GLY A 27 2.01 25.06 -1.16
N SER A 28 1.48 23.93 -0.71
CA SER A 28 0.36 23.93 0.22
C SER A 28 0.58 22.82 1.24
N GLY A 29 0.97 23.24 2.44
CA GLY A 29 0.96 22.38 3.61
C GLY A 29 -0.50 22.14 4.00
N MET A 30 -0.88 20.87 4.10
CA MET A 30 -2.14 20.49 4.73
C MET A 30 -1.95 20.53 6.26
N PRO A 31 -2.82 21.25 7.00
CA PRO A 31 -2.80 21.21 8.46
C PRO A 31 -3.43 19.91 8.96
N LEU A 32 -2.69 19.25 9.84
CA LEU A 32 -3.13 18.16 10.69
C LEU A 32 -4.24 18.66 11.62
N TRP A 33 -5.48 18.21 11.43
CA TRP A 33 -6.54 18.39 12.44
C TRP A 33 -6.66 17.13 13.28
N THR A 34 -5.93 17.15 14.40
CA THR A 34 -6.14 16.26 15.55
C THR A 34 -6.83 17.08 16.64
N ALA A 35 -8.11 16.83 16.87
CA ALA A 35 -8.82 17.17 18.11
C ALA A 35 -10.05 16.25 18.21
N LEU A 36 -10.08 15.28 19.12
CA LEU A 36 -10.40 15.39 20.55
C LEU A 36 -11.85 14.92 20.79
N VAL A 37 -12.00 13.63 21.13
CA VAL A 37 -13.18 13.13 21.85
C VAL A 37 -12.70 12.70 23.24
N PRO A 38 -13.25 13.24 24.35
CA PRO A 38 -12.86 12.87 25.69
C PRO A 38 -13.65 11.66 26.21
N GLY A 39 -12.92 10.76 26.88
CA GLY A 39 -13.38 10.14 28.12
C GLY A 39 -14.07 8.79 28.00
N TYR A 40 -13.35 7.72 28.36
CA TYR A 40 -13.81 6.75 29.35
C TYR A 40 -12.58 6.11 30.02
N GLN A 41 -12.50 6.26 31.34
CA GLN A 41 -11.46 5.72 32.22
C GLN A 41 -11.90 4.40 32.87
N HIS A 42 -10.89 3.72 33.42
CA HIS A 42 -10.83 2.49 34.24
C HIS A 42 -10.47 1.22 33.43
N GLY A 43 -9.45 0.45 33.79
CA GLY A 43 -8.58 0.50 34.96
C GLY A 43 -7.44 -0.53 34.84
N SER A 44 -6.32 -0.14 35.46
CA SER A 44 -5.02 -0.80 35.59
C SER A 44 -5.03 -2.18 36.26
N SER A 45 -4.15 -3.08 35.80
CA SER A 45 -3.16 -3.87 36.59
C SER A 45 -2.65 -5.03 35.71
N ALA A 46 -1.40 -5.48 35.70
CA ALA A 46 -0.08 -5.05 36.15
C ALA A 46 0.91 -6.08 35.55
N ASP A 47 2.15 -5.66 35.34
CA ASP A 47 3.28 -6.52 34.95
C ASP A 47 3.49 -7.70 35.90
N GLN A 48 3.89 -8.86 35.38
CA GLN A 48 5.07 -9.55 35.91
C GLN A 48 5.65 -10.63 34.98
N ALA A 49 6.96 -10.77 35.13
CA ALA A 49 7.91 -11.47 34.29
C ALA A 49 7.92 -13.00 34.45
N ASP A 50 8.46 -13.64 33.41
CA ASP A 50 9.44 -14.75 33.38
C ASP A 50 9.62 -15.60 34.65
N VAL A 51 9.45 -16.92 34.49
CA VAL A 51 10.40 -17.98 34.92
C VAL A 51 9.86 -19.32 34.43
N GLY A 52 10.69 -20.07 33.69
CA GLY A 52 10.43 -21.46 33.33
C GLY A 52 10.66 -22.45 34.48
N LYS A 53 9.98 -23.61 34.41
CA LYS A 53 10.42 -24.90 35.00
C LYS A 53 9.57 -26.06 34.47
N ASN A 54 10.27 -27.11 34.07
CA ASN A 54 9.76 -28.45 33.77
C ASN A 54 9.15 -29.13 35.01
N ALA A 55 8.13 -29.97 34.80
CA ALA A 55 8.08 -31.37 35.26
C ALA A 55 6.70 -31.97 34.91
N ASP A 56 6.73 -32.99 34.06
CA ASP A 56 6.10 -34.32 34.15
C ASP A 56 4.80 -34.56 34.96
N ASP A 57 3.98 -35.39 34.31
CA ASP A 57 3.05 -36.42 34.79
C ASP A 57 1.57 -36.11 35.09
N ASP A 58 0.77 -36.96 34.44
CA ASP A 58 -0.46 -37.65 34.84
C ASP A 58 -1.81 -37.31 34.18
N ASP A 59 -2.34 -38.40 33.60
CA ASP A 59 -3.67 -38.66 33.06
C ASP A 59 -4.80 -38.19 33.97
N SER A 60 -5.87 -37.64 33.37
CA SER A 60 -7.26 -37.85 33.80
C SER A 60 -8.22 -37.33 32.73
N ASP A 61 -9.10 -38.23 32.29
CA ASP A 61 -10.30 -37.99 31.50
C ASP A 61 -11.18 -36.84 32.04
N GLU A 62 -11.57 -35.88 31.20
CA GLU A 62 -12.74 -35.03 31.46
C GLU A 62 -13.66 -34.91 30.23
N ASP A 63 -14.73 -35.70 30.32
CA ASP A 63 -16.14 -35.41 30.07
C ASP A 63 -16.48 -34.08 29.36
N VAL A 64 -17.12 -34.20 28.18
CA VAL A 64 -17.58 -33.08 27.36
C VAL A 64 -18.87 -32.51 27.94
N GLY A 65 -18.73 -31.52 28.83
CA GLY A 65 -19.82 -30.69 29.33
C GLY A 65 -20.38 -29.74 28.26
N ALA A 66 -21.49 -30.12 27.61
CA ALA A 66 -22.25 -29.24 26.75
C ALA A 66 -23.06 -28.21 27.57
N GLY A 67 -22.50 -27.03 27.78
CA GLY A 67 -23.20 -25.87 28.35
C GLY A 67 -24.23 -25.29 27.38
N ARG A 68 -25.52 -25.32 27.77
CA ARG A 68 -26.58 -24.50 27.18
C ARG A 68 -26.78 -23.25 28.03
N SER A 69 -26.68 -22.09 27.40
CA SER A 69 -27.04 -20.79 27.96
C SER A 69 -28.54 -20.54 27.76
N ASP A 70 -29.26 -20.35 28.86
CA ASP A 70 -30.65 -19.86 28.88
C ASP A 70 -30.67 -18.35 29.11
N GLY A 71 -31.49 -17.65 28.33
CA GLY A 71 -31.89 -16.25 28.49
C GLY A 71 -33.34 -16.06 28.03
N PRO A 72 -34.09 -15.09 28.59
CA PRO A 72 -35.35 -15.40 29.27
C PRO A 72 -36.60 -15.08 28.44
N GLY A 73 -37.54 -16.04 28.40
CA GLY A 73 -38.89 -15.86 27.85
C GLY A 73 -39.94 -16.23 28.88
N LYS A 74 -40.68 -15.22 29.36
CA LYS A 74 -41.68 -15.31 30.44
C LYS A 74 -42.85 -16.23 30.09
N GLY A 75 -43.20 -17.08 31.05
CA GLY A 75 -44.59 -17.24 31.48
C GLY A 75 -45.32 -18.48 30.96
N LEU A 76 -45.20 -19.57 31.70
CA LEU A 76 -46.33 -20.34 32.24
C LEU A 76 -45.73 -21.27 33.29
N GLN A 77 -46.13 -21.07 34.55
CA GLN A 77 -45.65 -21.86 35.68
C GLN A 77 -46.18 -23.29 35.50
N ALA A 78 -45.32 -24.18 35.02
CA ALA A 78 -45.52 -25.61 35.20
C ALA A 78 -45.18 -25.90 36.66
N GLU A 79 -46.23 -25.98 37.46
CA GLU A 79 -46.18 -26.53 38.81
C GLU A 79 -45.46 -27.88 38.74
N LYS A 80 -44.38 -27.98 39.50
CA LYS A 80 -43.56 -29.18 39.66
C LYS A 80 -44.43 -30.23 40.34
N VAL A 81 -45.21 -30.98 39.57
CA VAL A 81 -45.86 -32.20 40.04
C VAL A 81 -44.74 -33.19 40.27
N ALA A 82 -44.36 -33.30 41.54
CA ALA A 82 -43.55 -34.37 42.07
C ALA A 82 -44.03 -35.70 41.48
N GLY A 83 -43.09 -36.53 41.04
CA GLY A 83 -43.39 -37.87 40.56
C GLY A 83 -44.23 -38.62 41.59
N SER A 84 -45.52 -38.73 41.31
CA SER A 84 -46.38 -39.69 41.99
C SER A 84 -46.16 -41.03 41.30
N ASP A 85 -45.67 -42.00 42.07
CA ASP A 85 -45.58 -43.42 41.76
C ASP A 85 -46.35 -43.83 40.50
N SER A 86 -45.63 -44.01 39.38
CA SER A 86 -46.17 -44.73 38.22
C SER A 86 -46.21 -46.22 38.56
N SER A 87 -47.06 -46.60 39.51
CA SER A 87 -47.40 -47.99 39.72
C SER A 87 -48.10 -48.46 38.45
N PHE A 88 -47.52 -49.46 37.81
CA PHE A 88 -48.12 -50.06 36.61
C PHE A 88 -49.54 -50.53 36.95
N PRO A 89 -50.49 -50.48 36.01
CA PRO A 89 -51.84 -50.96 36.28
C PRO A 89 -51.80 -52.41 36.82
N ASP A 90 -52.32 -52.62 38.01
CA ASP A 90 -52.48 -53.91 38.67
C ASP A 90 -53.97 -54.15 39.00
N VAL A 91 -54.30 -55.35 39.49
CA VAL A 91 -55.69 -55.75 39.75
C VAL A 91 -56.35 -54.88 40.83
N ASN A 92 -55.57 -54.25 41.72
CA ASN A 92 -56.07 -53.47 42.85
C ASN A 92 -56.24 -51.98 42.51
N ASN A 93 -55.54 -51.47 41.50
CA ASN A 93 -55.53 -50.06 41.12
C ASN A 93 -56.18 -49.76 39.75
N LEU A 94 -56.77 -50.78 39.10
CA LEU A 94 -57.26 -50.71 37.73
C LEU A 94 -58.23 -49.53 37.49
N ASP A 95 -59.23 -49.32 38.36
CA ASP A 95 -60.20 -48.22 38.22
C ASP A 95 -59.58 -46.83 38.34
N ALA A 96 -58.53 -46.68 39.16
CA ALA A 96 -57.80 -45.43 39.25
C ALA A 96 -56.92 -45.22 37.99
N SER A 97 -56.27 -46.28 37.52
CA SER A 97 -55.44 -46.30 36.31
C SER A 97 -56.26 -45.99 35.04
N ILE A 98 -57.45 -46.55 34.89
CA ILE A 98 -58.35 -46.28 33.75
C ILE A 98 -58.82 -44.83 33.76
N ARG A 99 -59.20 -44.28 34.94
CA ARG A 99 -59.58 -42.86 35.06
C ARG A 99 -58.43 -41.93 34.70
N TYR A 100 -57.23 -42.22 35.19
CA TYR A 100 -56.02 -41.46 34.86
C TYR A 100 -55.70 -41.51 33.37
N LEU A 101 -55.71 -42.70 32.76
CA LEU A 101 -55.49 -42.86 31.32
C LEU A 101 -56.50 -42.05 30.50
N ASN A 102 -57.79 -42.15 30.82
CA ASN A 102 -58.83 -41.40 30.14
C ASN A 102 -58.66 -39.88 30.30
N GLN A 103 -58.18 -39.40 31.45
CA GLN A 103 -57.83 -37.99 31.65
C GLN A 103 -56.63 -37.58 30.78
N MET A 104 -55.56 -38.39 30.75
CA MET A 104 -54.38 -38.11 29.94
C MET A 104 -54.67 -38.14 28.44
N LEU A 105 -55.53 -39.05 27.98
CA LEU A 105 -55.98 -39.08 26.60
C LEU A 105 -56.65 -37.76 26.21
N VAL A 106 -57.53 -37.21 27.06
CA VAL A 106 -58.13 -35.89 26.82
C VAL A 106 -57.07 -34.80 26.75
N VAL A 107 -56.12 -34.78 27.69
CA VAL A 107 -55.04 -33.77 27.74
C VAL A 107 -54.19 -33.79 26.46
N TYR A 108 -53.90 -34.97 25.93
CA TYR A 108 -53.13 -35.12 24.68
C TYR A 108 -54.00 -35.11 23.41
N GLY A 109 -55.30 -34.80 23.53
CA GLY A 109 -56.21 -34.62 22.38
C GLY A 109 -56.73 -35.91 21.74
N PHE A 110 -56.69 -37.03 22.46
CA PHE A 110 -57.18 -38.33 22.01
C PHE A 110 -58.63 -38.62 22.44
N PRO A 111 -59.35 -39.49 21.72
CA PRO A 111 -60.71 -39.91 22.09
C PRO A 111 -60.78 -40.55 23.49
N SER A 112 -61.73 -40.07 24.32
CA SER A 112 -61.96 -40.50 25.70
C SER A 112 -63.43 -40.26 26.08
N PRO A 113 -64.05 -41.03 27.00
CA PRO A 113 -63.49 -42.17 27.73
C PRO A 113 -63.44 -43.44 26.87
N LEU A 114 -62.34 -44.19 27.01
CA LEU A 114 -62.25 -45.56 26.56
C LEU A 114 -62.83 -46.49 27.62
N ASP A 115 -63.70 -47.40 27.19
CA ASP A 115 -64.13 -48.53 28.01
C ASP A 115 -63.17 -49.69 27.77
N LEU A 116 -62.32 -49.95 28.77
CA LEU A 116 -61.30 -51.00 28.75
C LEU A 116 -61.83 -52.32 29.33
N THR A 117 -63.07 -52.34 29.82
CA THR A 117 -63.78 -53.52 30.32
C THR A 117 -65.17 -53.62 29.66
N PRO A 118 -65.26 -53.65 28.31
CA PRO A 118 -66.55 -53.64 27.63
C PRO A 118 -67.32 -54.92 27.93
N ALA A 119 -68.66 -54.82 27.94
CA ALA A 119 -69.51 -56.00 27.95
C ALA A 119 -69.19 -56.91 26.74
N PRO A 120 -69.29 -58.25 26.86
CA PRO A 120 -68.81 -59.21 25.85
C PRO A 120 -69.47 -59.11 24.45
N ALA A 121 -70.43 -58.21 24.25
CA ALA A 121 -71.08 -57.93 22.97
C ALA A 121 -70.88 -56.50 22.44
N ASP A 122 -70.15 -55.62 23.15
CA ASP A 122 -69.95 -54.22 22.73
C ASP A 122 -68.71 -54.07 21.84
N ASN A 123 -68.86 -54.50 20.59
CA ASN A 123 -67.84 -54.34 19.55
C ASN A 123 -67.53 -52.85 19.24
N ALA A 124 -68.45 -51.93 19.55
CA ALA A 124 -68.25 -50.51 19.29
C ALA A 124 -67.27 -49.88 20.29
N ALA A 125 -67.36 -50.26 21.57
CA ALA A 125 -66.38 -49.88 22.59
C ALA A 125 -64.97 -50.42 22.26
N VAL A 126 -64.87 -51.70 21.87
CA VAL A 126 -63.60 -52.30 21.45
C VAL A 126 -62.99 -51.57 20.25
N ALA A 127 -63.80 -51.25 19.22
CA ALA A 127 -63.35 -50.52 18.05
C ALA A 127 -62.83 -49.11 18.39
N LYS A 128 -63.48 -48.38 19.30
CA LYS A 128 -63.01 -47.07 19.77
C LYS A 128 -61.64 -47.17 20.45
N THR A 129 -61.46 -48.17 21.30
CA THR A 129 -60.18 -48.45 21.97
C THR A 129 -59.09 -48.80 20.96
N CYS A 130 -59.36 -49.71 20.02
CA CYS A 130 -58.40 -50.07 18.97
C CYS A 130 -58.01 -48.87 18.10
N ASN A 131 -58.97 -48.03 17.69
CA ASN A 131 -58.69 -46.83 16.91
C ASN A 131 -57.86 -45.80 17.68
N CYS A 132 -58.14 -45.63 18.98
CA CYS A 132 -57.34 -44.75 19.83
C CYS A 132 -55.90 -45.27 19.98
N LEU A 133 -55.72 -46.58 20.21
CA LEU A 133 -54.39 -47.20 20.26
C LEU A 133 -53.65 -47.08 18.93
N TYR A 134 -54.35 -47.26 17.81
CA TYR A 134 -53.77 -47.06 16.48
C TYR A 134 -53.32 -45.62 16.27
N ALA A 135 -54.13 -44.63 16.65
CA ALA A 135 -53.77 -43.21 16.56
C ALA A 135 -52.55 -42.87 17.44
N LEU A 136 -52.47 -43.41 18.65
CA LEU A 136 -51.32 -43.25 19.55
C LEU A 136 -50.04 -43.83 18.95
N LEU A 137 -50.11 -45.04 18.38
CA LEU A 137 -48.98 -45.68 17.73
C LEU A 137 -48.54 -44.90 16.48
N GLN A 138 -49.49 -44.43 15.66
CA GLN A 138 -49.20 -43.64 14.47
C GLN A 138 -48.60 -42.28 14.83
N GLN A 139 -49.10 -41.63 15.90
CA GLN A 139 -48.49 -40.40 16.40
C GLN A 139 -47.08 -40.64 16.90
N ARG A 140 -46.85 -41.69 17.70
CA ARG A 140 -45.52 -42.06 18.18
C ARG A 140 -44.55 -42.30 17.03
N GLN A 141 -44.99 -42.98 15.97
CA GLN A 141 -44.17 -43.21 14.78
C GLN A 141 -43.79 -41.89 14.09
N ARG A 142 -44.76 -41.00 13.88
CA ARG A 142 -44.51 -39.65 13.32
C ARG A 142 -43.59 -38.81 14.21
N ASP A 143 -43.73 -38.88 15.52
CA ASP A 143 -42.89 -38.15 16.47
C ASP A 143 -41.45 -38.67 16.46
N ILE A 144 -41.25 -39.98 16.32
CA ILE A 144 -39.93 -40.59 16.14
C ILE A 144 -39.31 -40.10 14.82
N GLU A 145 -40.03 -40.21 13.70
CA GLU A 145 -39.55 -39.77 12.38
C GLU A 145 -39.20 -38.27 12.37
N PHE A 146 -40.04 -37.44 12.98
CA PHE A 146 -39.78 -36.01 13.12
C PHE A 146 -38.52 -35.75 13.96
N ARG A 147 -38.39 -36.41 15.12
CA ARG A 147 -37.21 -36.25 15.98
C ARG A 147 -35.93 -36.73 15.29
N ASP A 148 -36.00 -37.83 14.55
CA ASP A 148 -34.86 -38.37 13.81
C ASP A 148 -34.45 -37.40 12.68
N SER A 149 -35.41 -36.86 11.93
CA SER A 149 -35.15 -35.83 10.91
C SER A 149 -34.51 -34.57 11.49
N MET A 150 -35.02 -34.08 12.62
CA MET A 150 -34.44 -32.92 13.32
C MET A 150 -33.04 -33.19 13.86
N THR A 151 -32.80 -34.40 14.36
CA THR A 151 -31.48 -34.83 14.85
C THR A 151 -30.47 -34.91 13.70
N GLU A 152 -30.89 -35.44 12.56
CA GLU A 152 -30.07 -35.47 11.35
C GLU A 152 -29.75 -34.07 10.83
N GLN A 153 -30.74 -33.17 10.76
CA GLN A 153 -30.52 -31.77 10.39
C GLN A 153 -29.54 -31.08 11.33
N ARG A 154 -29.70 -31.29 12.65
CA ARG A 154 -28.79 -30.75 13.65
C ARG A 154 -27.36 -31.27 13.43
N GLN A 155 -27.19 -32.56 13.17
CA GLN A 155 -25.87 -33.15 12.93
C GLN A 155 -25.22 -32.59 11.66
N ARG A 156 -26.00 -32.42 10.59
CA ARG A 156 -25.54 -31.78 9.35
C ARG A 156 -25.08 -30.35 9.60
N LEU A 157 -25.86 -29.56 10.35
CA LEU A 157 -25.49 -28.18 10.69
C LEU A 157 -24.23 -28.12 11.55
N LEU A 158 -24.11 -28.96 12.58
CA LEU A 158 -22.89 -29.03 13.40
C LEU A 158 -21.65 -29.36 12.56
N SER A 159 -21.75 -30.30 11.62
CA SER A 159 -20.65 -30.63 10.71
C SER A 159 -20.30 -29.47 9.76
N ALA A 160 -21.30 -28.72 9.30
CA ALA A 160 -21.10 -27.56 8.44
C ALA A 160 -20.44 -26.41 9.21
N THR A 161 -20.88 -26.16 10.45
CA THR A 161 -20.28 -25.18 11.36
C THR A 161 -18.82 -25.51 11.63
N SER A 162 -18.51 -26.74 12.04
CA SER A 162 -17.11 -27.17 12.28
C SER A 162 -16.22 -27.00 11.03
N ARG A 163 -16.74 -27.32 9.84
CA ARG A 163 -16.01 -27.09 8.58
C ARG A 163 -15.78 -25.61 8.29
N LEU A 164 -16.75 -24.75 8.59
CA LEU A 164 -16.62 -23.30 8.41
C LEU A 164 -15.64 -22.71 9.43
N GLU A 165 -15.69 -23.13 10.69
CA GLU A 165 -14.74 -22.72 11.75
C GLU A 165 -13.30 -23.07 11.36
N ALA A 166 -13.05 -24.30 10.91
CA ALA A 166 -11.72 -24.70 10.44
C ALA A 166 -11.25 -23.90 9.21
N LYS A 167 -12.18 -23.43 8.36
CA LYS A 167 -11.84 -22.56 7.22
C LYS A 167 -11.50 -21.15 7.70
N VAL A 168 -12.24 -20.63 8.69
CA VAL A 168 -11.97 -19.31 9.28
C VAL A 168 -10.57 -19.29 9.93
N GLU A 169 -10.24 -20.29 10.75
CA GLU A 169 -8.92 -20.39 11.39
C GLU A 169 -7.77 -20.44 10.37
N ARG A 170 -7.94 -21.18 9.26
CA ARG A 170 -6.98 -21.21 8.15
C ARG A 170 -6.83 -19.86 7.46
N LEU A 171 -7.93 -19.12 7.28
CA LEU A 171 -7.87 -17.79 6.66
C LEU A 171 -7.23 -16.77 7.61
N GLU A 172 -7.47 -16.85 8.92
CA GLU A 172 -6.85 -15.98 9.91
C GLU A 172 -5.34 -16.22 10.01
N THR A 173 -4.89 -17.48 9.99
CA THR A 173 -3.46 -17.81 9.94
C THR A 173 -2.79 -17.32 8.65
N GLN A 174 -3.48 -17.41 7.50
CA GLN A 174 -2.99 -16.84 6.25
C GLN A 174 -2.93 -15.30 6.30
N LEU A 175 -3.95 -14.65 6.86
CA LEU A 175 -4.00 -13.19 7.00
C LEU A 175 -2.84 -12.69 7.85
N THR A 176 -2.62 -13.29 9.03
CA THR A 176 -1.51 -12.91 9.91
C THR A 176 -0.14 -13.19 9.27
N SER A 177 0.00 -14.25 8.46
CA SER A 177 1.22 -14.47 7.67
C SER A 177 1.42 -13.37 6.63
N LYS A 178 0.37 -13.00 5.89
CA LYS A 178 0.42 -11.96 4.86
C LYS A 178 0.69 -10.58 5.45
N ASP A 179 0.15 -10.27 6.62
CA ASP A 179 0.45 -9.03 7.33
C ASP A 179 1.92 -8.95 7.73
N ARG A 180 2.51 -10.05 8.21
CA ARG A 180 3.95 -10.12 8.50
C ARG A 180 4.77 -9.91 7.23
N GLU A 181 4.43 -10.59 6.13
CA GLU A 181 5.08 -10.38 4.82
C GLU A 181 4.96 -8.93 4.33
N LEU A 182 3.80 -8.29 4.51
CA LEU A 182 3.61 -6.88 4.14
C LEU A 182 4.49 -5.96 4.98
N THR A 183 4.62 -6.22 6.28
CA THR A 183 5.50 -5.41 7.15
C THR A 183 6.97 -5.54 6.74
N THR A 184 7.45 -6.74 6.42
CA THR A 184 8.84 -6.94 5.97
C THR A 184 9.10 -6.26 4.64
N MET A 185 8.21 -6.44 3.65
CA MET A 185 8.32 -5.78 2.34
C MET A 185 8.28 -4.26 2.46
N THR A 186 7.49 -3.72 3.38
CA THR A 186 7.40 -2.27 3.61
C THR A 186 8.71 -1.72 4.19
N LEU A 187 9.31 -2.41 5.16
CA LEU A 187 10.60 -2.03 5.74
C LEU A 187 11.73 -2.11 4.70
N GLU A 188 11.75 -3.16 3.88
CA GLU A 188 12.72 -3.29 2.79
C GLU A 188 12.56 -2.17 1.76
N LYS A 189 11.33 -1.86 1.36
CA LYS A 189 11.05 -0.74 0.45
C LYS A 189 11.53 0.60 1.03
N GLN A 190 11.31 0.85 2.31
CA GLN A 190 11.80 2.06 2.98
C GLN A 190 13.33 2.11 3.00
N LYS A 191 14.00 1.00 3.34
CA LYS A 191 15.47 0.90 3.33
C LYS A 191 16.04 1.15 1.94
N MET A 192 15.47 0.52 0.91
CA MET A 192 15.89 0.72 -0.48
C MET A 192 15.63 2.15 -0.94
N GLY A 193 14.48 2.74 -0.58
CA GLY A 193 14.19 4.15 -0.86
C GLY A 193 15.20 5.11 -0.25
N ALA A 194 15.63 4.87 1.00
CA ALA A 194 16.67 5.64 1.66
C ALA A 194 18.04 5.48 0.96
N ALA A 195 18.42 4.26 0.58
CA ALA A 195 19.66 4.00 -0.15
C ALA A 195 19.68 4.68 -1.53
N HIS A 196 18.56 4.63 -2.27
CA HIS A 196 18.41 5.34 -3.53
C HIS A 196 18.55 6.85 -3.36
N ARG A 197 17.98 7.42 -2.28
CA ARG A 197 18.10 8.85 -2.01
C ARG A 197 19.54 9.28 -1.75
N VAL A 198 20.28 8.51 -0.95
CA VAL A 198 21.72 8.74 -0.73
C VAL A 198 22.50 8.70 -2.05
N GLN A 199 22.17 7.76 -2.94
CA GLN A 199 22.82 7.67 -4.26
C GLN A 199 22.50 8.87 -5.15
N ILE A 200 21.26 9.36 -5.13
CA ILE A 200 20.86 10.57 -5.86
C ILE A 200 21.65 11.78 -5.34
N ASP A 201 21.72 11.96 -4.02
CA ASP A 201 22.44 13.08 -3.41
C ASP A 201 23.94 13.03 -3.76
N LYS A 202 24.54 11.83 -3.79
CA LYS A 202 25.92 11.63 -4.23
C LYS A 202 26.12 12.05 -5.68
N LEU A 203 25.28 11.57 -6.60
CA LEU A 203 25.36 11.94 -8.02
C LEU A 203 25.17 13.44 -8.24
N GLN A 204 24.29 14.08 -7.46
CA GLN A 204 24.13 15.53 -7.49
C GLN A 204 25.42 16.24 -7.05
N SER A 205 26.05 15.79 -5.97
CA SER A 205 27.32 16.37 -5.49
C SER A 205 28.46 16.22 -6.50
N GLU A 206 28.60 15.05 -7.13
CA GLU A 206 29.60 14.79 -8.18
C GLU A 206 29.36 15.68 -9.42
N ARG A 207 28.10 15.86 -9.81
CA ARG A 207 27.72 16.76 -10.91
C ARG A 207 28.07 18.22 -10.60
N ASP A 208 27.82 18.69 -9.37
CA ASP A 208 28.15 20.05 -8.96
C ASP A 208 29.67 20.28 -8.85
N GLU A 209 30.43 19.27 -8.41
CA GLU A 209 31.90 19.28 -8.46
C GLU A 209 32.44 19.35 -9.89
N PHE A 210 31.91 18.51 -10.79
CA PHE A 210 32.30 18.53 -12.18
C PHE A 210 32.01 19.89 -12.83
N GLN A 211 30.83 20.47 -12.57
CA GLN A 211 30.47 21.79 -13.07
C GLN A 211 31.42 22.88 -12.55
N ARG A 212 31.78 22.85 -11.25
CA ARG A 212 32.78 23.76 -10.67
C ARG A 212 34.15 23.61 -11.33
N MET A 213 34.63 22.38 -11.52
CA MET A 213 35.90 22.13 -12.20
C MET A 213 35.88 22.59 -13.66
N SER A 214 34.78 22.36 -14.38
CA SER A 214 34.60 22.78 -15.77
C SER A 214 34.68 24.31 -15.91
N ILE A 215 33.99 25.04 -15.03
CA ILE A 215 34.05 26.51 -14.97
C ILE A 215 35.48 26.96 -14.65
N GLY A 216 36.13 26.37 -13.65
CA GLY A 216 37.52 26.69 -13.29
C GLY A 216 38.51 26.44 -14.43
N MET A 217 38.35 25.33 -15.16
CA MET A 217 39.16 25.00 -16.34
C MET A 217 38.93 26.00 -17.47
N GLN A 218 37.68 26.42 -17.69
CA GLN A 218 37.36 27.44 -18.69
C GLN A 218 38.02 28.78 -18.35
N GLN A 219 37.95 29.21 -17.09
CA GLN A 219 38.62 30.42 -16.61
C GLN A 219 40.14 30.33 -16.79
N LEU A 220 40.76 29.19 -16.49
CA LEU A 220 42.19 28.98 -16.69
C LEU A 220 42.58 29.06 -18.17
N ARG A 221 41.80 28.46 -19.08
CA ARG A 221 42.01 28.57 -20.54
C ARG A 221 41.98 30.02 -21.01
N VAL A 222 41.02 30.81 -20.52
CA VAL A 222 40.92 32.23 -20.83
C VAL A 222 42.13 33.00 -20.28
N GLN A 223 42.55 32.75 -19.04
CA GLN A 223 43.74 33.37 -18.44
C GLN A 223 45.01 33.04 -19.24
N GLN A 224 45.24 31.77 -19.58
CA GLN A 224 46.38 31.33 -20.40
C GLN A 224 46.36 32.00 -21.78
N ALA A 225 45.19 32.11 -22.43
CA ALA A 225 45.06 32.81 -23.70
C ALA A 225 45.44 34.30 -23.58
N HIS A 226 45.09 34.97 -22.48
CA HIS A 226 45.50 36.35 -22.23
C HIS A 226 47.02 36.47 -22.00
N GLU A 227 47.63 35.55 -21.27
CA GLU A 227 49.08 35.52 -21.07
C GLU A 227 49.85 35.31 -22.39
N ILE A 228 49.38 34.38 -23.22
CA ILE A 228 49.96 34.13 -24.55
C ILE A 228 49.89 35.39 -25.40
N ARG A 229 48.72 36.04 -25.51
CA ARG A 229 48.57 37.30 -26.26
C ARG A 229 49.46 38.43 -25.72
N LYS A 230 49.68 38.48 -24.41
CA LYS A 230 50.61 39.46 -23.81
C LYS A 230 52.05 39.16 -24.23
N LYS A 231 52.46 37.89 -24.21
CA LYS A 231 53.79 37.44 -24.65
C LYS A 231 54.02 37.64 -26.14
N GLU A 232 53.01 37.40 -26.97
CA GLU A 232 53.04 37.71 -28.40
C GLU A 232 53.29 39.20 -28.63
N LYS A 233 52.57 40.08 -27.95
CA LYS A 233 52.80 41.54 -28.03
C LYS A 233 54.19 41.95 -27.58
N GLU A 234 54.73 41.35 -26.51
CA GLU A 234 56.11 41.58 -26.06
C GLU A 234 57.12 41.11 -27.11
N TYR A 235 56.88 39.94 -27.73
CA TYR A 235 57.71 39.37 -28.77
C TYR A 235 57.73 40.26 -30.02
N THR A 236 56.58 40.75 -30.49
CA THR A 236 56.51 41.66 -31.64
C THR A 236 57.32 42.94 -31.37
N LYS A 237 57.21 43.53 -30.18
CA LYS A 237 58.01 44.71 -29.79
C LYS A 237 59.52 44.41 -29.75
N LEU A 238 59.91 43.23 -29.28
CA LEU A 238 61.31 42.82 -29.24
C LEU A 238 61.86 42.60 -30.66
N GLN A 239 61.05 41.99 -31.52
CA GLN A 239 61.35 41.75 -32.93
C GLN A 239 61.50 43.07 -33.70
N GLU A 240 60.63 44.06 -33.45
CA GLU A 240 60.74 45.43 -34.00
C GLU A 240 62.05 46.09 -33.58
N ARG A 241 62.41 46.05 -32.29
CA ARG A 241 63.68 46.60 -31.78
C ARG A 241 64.89 45.90 -32.40
N LEU A 242 64.86 44.57 -32.52
CA LEU A 242 65.93 43.82 -33.16
C LEU A 242 66.09 44.23 -34.63
N ASN A 243 64.99 44.32 -35.36
CA ASN A 243 65.00 44.80 -36.75
C ASN A 243 65.55 46.23 -36.83
N GLN A 244 65.19 47.11 -35.91
CA GLN A 244 65.72 48.47 -35.85
C GLN A 244 67.24 48.48 -35.65
N VAL A 245 67.76 47.72 -34.68
CA VAL A 245 69.21 47.56 -34.44
C VAL A 245 69.92 46.97 -35.66
N VAL A 246 69.33 45.98 -36.32
CA VAL A 246 69.90 45.39 -37.55
C VAL A 246 69.94 46.41 -38.68
N MET A 247 68.90 47.23 -38.83
CA MET A 247 68.84 48.29 -39.84
C MET A 247 69.82 49.42 -39.54
N GLU A 248 69.96 49.83 -38.28
CA GLU A 248 70.98 50.79 -37.82
C GLU A 248 72.39 50.27 -38.11
N LYS A 249 72.68 49.01 -37.77
CA LYS A 249 73.97 48.37 -38.08
C LYS A 249 74.25 48.27 -39.58
N LYS A 250 73.23 48.00 -40.41
CA LYS A 250 73.35 48.05 -41.88
C LYS A 250 73.59 49.47 -42.41
N LYS A 251 73.06 50.49 -41.74
CA LYS A 251 73.22 51.90 -42.09
C LYS A 251 74.61 52.42 -41.69
N GLU A 252 75.12 52.01 -40.54
CA GLU A 252 76.51 52.23 -40.10
C GLU A 252 77.52 51.51 -41.00
N SER A 253 77.20 50.28 -41.46
CA SER A 253 78.01 49.55 -42.44
C SER A 253 78.08 50.22 -43.82
N LYS A 254 77.18 51.15 -44.15
CA LYS A 254 77.22 51.94 -45.40
C LYS A 254 78.06 53.21 -45.30
N ALA A 255 78.57 53.54 -44.12
CA ALA A 255 79.40 54.72 -43.84
C ALA A 255 80.77 54.38 -43.22
N GLY A 256 81.23 53.12 -43.33
CA GLY A 256 82.52 52.67 -42.83
C GLY A 256 83.43 52.20 -43.96
N MET A 257 84.60 52.83 -44.09
CA MET A 257 85.73 52.44 -44.93
C MET A 257 85.94 50.92 -44.98
N ASP A 258 85.93 50.34 -46.18
CA ASP A 258 86.31 48.95 -46.43
C ASP A 258 87.79 48.75 -46.06
N ILE A 259 88.04 48.13 -44.91
CA ILE A 259 89.35 47.54 -44.61
C ILE A 259 89.39 46.21 -45.33
N VAL A 260 89.84 46.28 -46.59
CA VAL A 260 90.31 45.15 -47.35
C VAL A 260 91.61 44.66 -46.70
N ASN A 261 91.61 43.37 -46.38
CA ASN A 261 92.73 42.46 -46.14
C ASN A 261 93.07 42.00 -44.71
N MET A 262 92.89 40.69 -44.58
CA MET A 262 93.64 39.71 -43.79
C MET A 262 93.33 39.58 -42.29
N LEU A 263 92.39 38.67 -41.98
CA LEU A 263 92.77 37.55 -41.12
C LEU A 263 92.25 36.23 -41.70
N GLN A 264 93.20 35.45 -42.20
CA GLN A 264 93.08 34.01 -42.38
C GLN A 264 92.48 33.39 -41.10
N LYS A 265 91.36 32.69 -41.25
CA LYS A 265 91.10 31.49 -40.46
C LYS A 265 90.81 30.36 -41.43
N GLU A 266 91.86 29.56 -41.61
CA GLU A 266 91.81 28.18 -42.04
C GLU A 266 90.75 27.40 -41.24
N GLY A 267 90.24 26.34 -41.86
CA GLY A 267 89.34 25.40 -41.22
C GLY A 267 87.91 25.46 -41.72
N ARG A 268 87.71 25.45 -43.05
CA ARG A 268 86.57 24.68 -43.58
C ARG A 268 86.82 23.22 -43.19
N GLN A 269 86.38 22.82 -42.00
CA GLN A 269 86.04 21.43 -41.76
C GLN A 269 84.83 21.12 -42.63
N ARG A 270 85.12 20.62 -43.83
CA ARG A 270 84.29 19.63 -44.50
C ARG A 270 84.04 18.59 -43.42
N GLY A 271 82.80 18.51 -42.92
CA GLY A 271 82.42 17.59 -41.86
C GLY A 271 82.94 16.22 -42.22
N THR A 272 83.97 15.81 -41.49
CA THR A 272 84.40 14.42 -41.46
C THR A 272 83.16 13.63 -41.12
N TRP A 273 82.84 12.65 -41.96
CA TRP A 273 81.87 11.61 -41.64
C TRP A 273 82.35 10.98 -40.34
N SER A 274 81.83 11.47 -39.23
CA SER A 274 82.20 11.05 -37.90
C SER A 274 81.47 9.73 -37.65
N GLY A 275 82.14 8.61 -37.95
CA GLY A 275 81.68 7.29 -37.52
C GLY A 275 81.32 7.25 -36.03
N LYS A 276 81.98 8.09 -35.21
CA LYS A 276 81.70 8.24 -33.78
C LYS A 276 80.28 8.71 -33.44
N LYS A 277 79.61 9.49 -34.32
CA LYS A 277 78.20 9.88 -34.10
C LYS A 277 77.24 8.75 -34.46
N ALA A 278 77.50 8.05 -35.56
CA ALA A 278 76.72 6.86 -35.94
C ALA A 278 76.87 5.75 -34.90
N ASP A 279 78.08 5.53 -34.38
CA ASP A 279 78.34 4.57 -33.31
C ASP A 279 77.66 5.01 -32.00
N SER A 280 77.72 6.30 -31.65
CA SER A 280 77.02 6.85 -30.48
C SER A 280 75.50 6.68 -30.58
N ASP A 281 74.92 6.94 -31.75
CA ASP A 281 73.49 6.76 -32.00
C ASP A 281 73.11 5.27 -32.00
N PHE A 282 74.01 4.39 -32.46
CA PHE A 282 73.83 2.94 -32.43
C PHE A 282 73.89 2.39 -31.00
N TYR A 283 74.86 2.82 -30.19
CA TYR A 283 74.91 2.49 -28.76
C TYR A 283 73.68 3.00 -28.02
N LYS A 284 73.23 4.22 -28.33
CA LYS A 284 72.01 4.79 -27.75
C LYS A 284 70.78 3.96 -28.14
N MET A 285 70.62 3.62 -29.41
CA MET A 285 69.51 2.77 -29.88
C MET A 285 69.52 1.40 -29.21
N ILE A 286 70.70 0.80 -29.03
CA ILE A 286 70.85 -0.46 -28.29
C ILE A 286 70.39 -0.28 -26.84
N VAL A 287 70.89 0.74 -26.14
CA VAL A 287 70.50 1.03 -24.75
C VAL A 287 68.99 1.28 -24.65
N ASP A 288 68.43 2.13 -25.52
CA ASP A 288 67.00 2.43 -25.57
C ASP A 288 66.18 1.14 -25.82
N SER A 289 66.66 0.24 -26.68
CA SER A 289 66.00 -1.06 -26.92
C SER A 289 66.07 -2.01 -25.73
N TYR A 290 67.19 -2.02 -25.00
CA TYR A 290 67.34 -2.80 -23.76
C TYR A 290 66.51 -2.20 -22.63
N GLU A 291 66.41 -0.87 -22.53
CA GLU A 291 65.55 -0.18 -21.56
C GLU A 291 64.08 -0.44 -21.85
N ALA A 292 63.65 -0.34 -23.11
CA ALA A 292 62.29 -0.68 -23.53
C ALA A 292 61.95 -2.13 -23.16
N LYS A 293 62.85 -3.08 -23.47
CA LYS A 293 62.66 -4.49 -23.13
C LYS A 293 62.67 -4.75 -21.63
N LYS A 294 63.48 -4.02 -20.87
CA LYS A 294 63.48 -4.06 -19.40
C LYS A 294 62.14 -3.54 -18.84
N GLN A 295 61.60 -2.47 -19.38
CA GLN A 295 60.30 -1.95 -18.95
C GLN A 295 59.18 -2.93 -19.27
N GLU A 296 59.18 -3.53 -20.47
CA GLU A 296 58.23 -4.58 -20.86
C GLU A 296 58.29 -5.76 -19.89
N LEU A 297 59.48 -6.26 -19.55
CA LEU A 297 59.66 -7.33 -18.57
C LEU A 297 59.17 -6.95 -17.16
N LEU A 298 59.33 -5.69 -16.74
CA LEU A 298 58.83 -5.22 -15.44
C LEU A 298 57.31 -5.19 -15.40
N VAL A 299 56.66 -4.77 -16.50
CA VAL A 299 55.20 -4.76 -16.63
C VAL A 299 54.67 -6.19 -16.67
N GLU A 300 55.22 -7.06 -17.51
CA GLU A 300 54.82 -8.48 -17.59
C GLU A 300 55.00 -9.17 -16.22
N ASN A 301 56.09 -8.88 -15.50
CA ASN A 301 56.30 -9.43 -14.16
C ASN A 301 55.23 -8.94 -13.16
N ALA A 302 54.80 -7.68 -13.24
CA ALA A 302 53.73 -7.14 -12.41
C ALA A 302 52.38 -7.82 -12.72
N ASP A 303 52.07 -8.03 -14.00
CA ASP A 303 50.85 -8.70 -14.45
C ASP A 303 50.82 -10.18 -14.05
N LEU A 304 51.96 -10.88 -14.13
CA LEU A 304 52.10 -12.25 -13.66
C LEU A 304 51.89 -12.35 -12.13
N ARG A 305 52.44 -11.41 -11.35
CA ARG A 305 52.20 -11.33 -9.90
C ARG A 305 50.73 -11.07 -9.58
N ALA A 306 50.06 -10.20 -10.33
CA ALA A 306 48.63 -9.94 -10.18
C ALA A 306 47.80 -11.20 -10.50
N SER A 307 48.13 -11.90 -11.59
CA SER A 307 47.47 -13.15 -12.00
C SER A 307 47.64 -14.26 -10.95
N LEU A 308 48.83 -14.40 -10.37
CA LEU A 308 49.08 -15.35 -9.27
C LEU A 308 48.28 -15.03 -8.00
N ARG A 309 48.10 -13.74 -7.67
CA ARG A 309 47.23 -13.34 -6.56
C ARG A 309 45.77 -13.70 -6.81
N SER A 310 45.28 -13.48 -8.04
CA SER A 310 43.92 -13.85 -8.43
C SER A 310 43.72 -15.37 -8.31
N LEU A 311 44.59 -16.16 -8.92
CA LEU A 311 44.52 -17.62 -8.84
C LEU A 311 44.56 -18.13 -7.39
N GLN A 312 45.40 -17.52 -6.54
CA GLN A 312 45.43 -17.83 -5.12
C GLN A 312 44.11 -17.51 -4.39
N ALA A 313 43.40 -16.44 -4.78
CA ALA A 313 42.10 -16.09 -4.22
C ALA A 313 41.04 -17.11 -4.68
N ASP A 314 40.99 -17.43 -5.97
CA ASP A 314 40.03 -18.38 -6.55
C ASP A 314 40.21 -19.78 -5.92
N MET A 315 41.44 -20.27 -5.81
CA MET A 315 41.73 -21.56 -5.18
C MET A 315 41.34 -21.57 -3.69
N ARG A 316 41.45 -20.44 -2.99
CA ARG A 316 41.01 -20.31 -1.60
C ARG A 316 39.50 -20.33 -1.51
N GLU A 317 38.81 -19.62 -2.40
CA GLU A 317 37.36 -19.62 -2.47
C GLU A 317 36.81 -21.02 -2.79
N LEU A 318 37.41 -21.75 -3.74
CA LEU A 318 37.02 -23.12 -4.05
C LEU A 318 37.21 -24.07 -2.85
N LEU A 319 38.25 -23.88 -2.06
CA LEU A 319 38.48 -24.68 -0.86
C LEU A 319 37.52 -24.29 0.29
N ASN A 320 37.15 -23.01 0.41
CA ASN A 320 36.34 -22.48 1.51
C ASN A 320 34.80 -22.48 1.27
N SER A 321 34.35 -22.31 0.03
CA SER A 321 32.94 -22.10 -0.34
C SER A 321 32.02 -23.28 0.00
N GLN A 322 32.56 -24.49 0.09
CA GLN A 322 31.77 -25.68 0.44
C GLN A 322 31.81 -26.06 1.93
N GLY A 323 32.36 -25.21 2.80
CA GLY A 323 32.18 -25.34 4.26
C GLY A 323 30.76 -24.97 4.75
N HIS A 324 29.89 -24.49 3.86
CA HIS A 324 28.55 -24.01 4.16
C HIS A 324 27.47 -24.74 3.34
N VAL A 325 27.56 -26.08 3.24
CA VAL A 325 26.36 -26.87 2.91
C VAL A 325 25.58 -27.04 4.21
N LYS A 326 24.64 -26.11 4.46
CA LYS A 326 23.55 -26.34 5.42
C LYS A 326 22.62 -27.38 4.80
N GLY A 327 22.88 -28.64 5.13
CA GLY A 327 22.02 -29.78 4.86
C GLY A 327 22.28 -30.78 5.97
N ASP A 328 21.21 -31.17 6.65
CA ASP A 328 21.19 -31.96 7.88
C ASP A 328 22.18 -33.12 7.94
N ALA A 329 22.97 -33.19 9.02
CA ALA A 329 23.63 -34.42 9.44
C ALA A 329 23.97 -34.38 10.94
N ASN A 330 23.00 -34.80 11.75
CA ASN A 330 23.28 -35.43 13.02
C ASN A 330 23.84 -36.84 12.73
N HIS A 331 25.12 -36.98 12.34
CA HIS A 331 25.88 -38.21 12.52
C HIS A 331 27.38 -38.03 12.20
N MET A 332 28.19 -38.35 13.21
CA MET A 332 29.63 -38.69 13.17
C MET A 332 30.62 -37.59 12.75
N GLY A 333 31.35 -37.11 13.77
CA GLY A 333 32.47 -36.21 13.63
C GLY A 333 33.59 -36.78 12.77
N ALA A 334 33.70 -36.25 11.56
CA ALA A 334 34.97 -36.11 10.88
C ALA A 334 35.42 -34.66 11.10
N VAL A 335 36.35 -34.46 12.03
CA VAL A 335 37.16 -33.25 12.10
C VAL A 335 37.88 -33.18 10.74
N MET A 336 37.31 -32.42 9.81
CA MET A 336 38.00 -32.04 8.59
C MET A 336 39.16 -31.16 9.02
N THR A 337 40.34 -31.76 9.12
CA THR A 337 41.60 -31.07 9.38
C THR A 337 41.70 -29.92 8.37
N PRO A 338 41.75 -28.65 8.81
CA PRO A 338 41.99 -27.54 7.91
C PRO A 338 43.28 -27.85 7.16
N CYS A 339 43.24 -27.88 5.83
CA CYS A 339 44.43 -28.09 5.01
C CYS A 339 45.45 -27.01 5.39
N GLU A 340 46.48 -27.39 6.17
CA GLU A 340 47.57 -26.52 6.60
C GLU A 340 48.42 -26.18 5.37
N THR A 341 47.94 -25.22 4.58
CA THR A 341 48.71 -24.69 3.46
C THR A 341 49.74 -23.70 4.02
N PRO A 342 51.04 -23.82 3.66
CA PRO A 342 52.13 -23.04 4.23
C PRO A 342 51.94 -21.52 4.16
N LEU A 343 51.13 -21.06 3.20
CA LEU A 343 50.93 -19.66 2.91
C LEU A 343 49.71 -19.03 3.60
N ARG A 344 48.82 -19.81 4.23
CA ARG A 344 47.67 -19.36 5.07
C ARG A 344 46.96 -18.06 4.62
N GLY A 345 46.89 -17.81 3.31
CA GLY A 345 46.26 -16.63 2.72
C GLY A 345 47.13 -15.36 2.53
N ARG A 346 48.41 -15.39 2.91
CA ARG A 346 49.39 -14.32 2.65
C ARG A 346 49.58 -14.08 1.15
N THR A 347 49.43 -12.82 0.73
CA THR A 347 49.63 -12.36 -0.67
C THR A 347 50.83 -11.43 -0.83
N ASP A 348 51.41 -10.99 0.29
CA ASP A 348 52.67 -10.24 0.40
C ASP A 348 53.87 -11.02 -0.16
N ILE A 349 53.82 -12.35 -0.16
CA ILE A 349 54.90 -13.20 -0.67
C ILE A 349 55.16 -13.04 -2.17
N PHE A 350 54.13 -12.64 -2.93
CA PHE A 350 54.24 -12.45 -4.38
C PHE A 350 55.05 -11.21 -4.75
N ASP A 351 55.20 -10.25 -3.82
CA ASP A 351 55.91 -9.00 -4.05
C ASP A 351 57.40 -9.09 -3.71
N LEU A 352 57.84 -10.15 -3.02
CA LEU A 352 59.24 -10.41 -2.72
C LEU A 352 60.04 -10.82 -3.98
N PRO A 353 61.38 -10.64 -3.98
CA PRO A 353 62.24 -11.14 -5.05
C PRO A 353 62.00 -12.63 -5.30
N TYR A 354 61.66 -12.99 -6.53
CA TYR A 354 61.18 -14.34 -6.89
C TYR A 354 62.09 -15.47 -6.41
N HIS A 355 63.42 -15.30 -6.51
CA HIS A 355 64.38 -16.31 -6.06
C HIS A 355 64.32 -16.64 -4.56
N LEU A 356 63.79 -15.74 -3.72
CA LEU A 356 63.65 -15.95 -2.27
C LEU A 356 62.34 -16.65 -1.90
N THR A 357 61.30 -16.54 -2.73
CA THR A 357 59.95 -17.05 -2.42
C THR A 357 59.46 -18.13 -3.37
N ARG A 358 60.26 -18.47 -4.39
CA ARG A 358 59.94 -19.47 -5.42
C ARG A 358 59.42 -20.77 -4.82
N ASP A 359 60.18 -21.37 -3.91
CA ASP A 359 59.87 -22.70 -3.38
C ASP A 359 58.60 -22.68 -2.53
N GLU A 360 58.36 -21.61 -1.78
CA GLU A 360 57.16 -21.46 -0.94
C GLU A 360 55.90 -21.28 -1.79
N ILE A 361 55.97 -20.43 -2.82
CA ILE A 361 54.88 -20.23 -3.79
C ILE A 361 54.56 -21.54 -4.50
N GLU A 362 55.59 -22.22 -4.99
CA GLU A 362 55.46 -23.49 -5.73
C GLU A 362 54.84 -24.58 -4.85
N ASN A 363 55.36 -24.76 -3.63
CA ASN A 363 54.86 -25.75 -2.68
C ASN A 363 53.40 -25.48 -2.27
N SER A 364 53.03 -24.22 -2.02
CA SER A 364 51.65 -23.89 -1.68
C SER A 364 50.68 -24.12 -2.84
N MET A 365 51.08 -23.81 -4.08
CA MET A 365 50.21 -24.04 -5.24
C MET A 365 50.05 -25.54 -5.50
N ARG A 366 51.13 -26.31 -5.45
CA ARG A 366 51.09 -27.78 -5.58
C ARG A 366 50.19 -28.42 -4.52
N ALA A 367 50.30 -27.99 -3.26
CA ALA A 367 49.47 -28.49 -2.16
C ALA A 367 47.98 -28.17 -2.37
N LYS A 368 47.65 -26.94 -2.76
CA LYS A 368 46.25 -26.55 -3.05
C LYS A 368 45.67 -27.32 -4.23
N ILE A 369 46.44 -27.50 -5.31
CA ILE A 369 46.00 -28.31 -6.48
C ILE A 369 45.75 -29.76 -6.06
N ALA A 370 46.63 -30.35 -5.25
CA ALA A 370 46.47 -31.72 -4.77
C ALA A 370 45.18 -31.88 -3.94
N SER A 371 44.93 -30.95 -3.01
CA SER A 371 43.71 -30.94 -2.20
C SER A 371 42.43 -30.78 -3.04
N ILE A 372 42.44 -29.91 -4.06
CA ILE A 372 41.31 -29.77 -4.99
C ILE A 372 41.09 -31.08 -5.78
N ARG A 373 42.16 -31.75 -6.24
CA ARG A 373 42.06 -33.02 -6.98
C ARG A 373 41.47 -34.14 -6.14
N GLU A 374 41.97 -34.32 -4.92
CA GLU A 374 41.46 -35.32 -3.96
C GLU A 374 39.97 -35.09 -3.69
N ARG A 375 39.56 -33.83 -3.50
CA ARG A 375 38.15 -33.48 -3.31
C ARG A 375 37.28 -33.79 -4.52
N MET A 376 37.77 -33.51 -5.74
CA MET A 376 37.03 -33.87 -6.96
C MET A 376 36.87 -35.38 -7.11
N GLU A 377 37.89 -36.16 -6.76
CA GLU A 377 37.85 -37.62 -6.77
C GLU A 377 36.84 -38.16 -5.75
N HIS A 378 36.75 -37.56 -4.56
CA HIS A 378 35.71 -37.87 -3.59
C HIS A 378 34.29 -37.55 -4.08
N LEU A 379 34.08 -36.40 -4.73
CA LEU A 379 32.77 -36.04 -5.31
C LEU A 379 32.36 -37.01 -6.44
N GLN A 380 33.32 -37.42 -7.28
CA GLN A 380 33.09 -38.41 -8.34
C GLN A 380 32.78 -39.80 -7.76
N SER A 381 33.47 -40.19 -6.69
CA SER A 381 33.22 -41.45 -5.98
C SER A 381 31.86 -41.46 -5.27
N ALA A 382 31.46 -40.32 -4.68
CA ALA A 382 30.14 -40.11 -4.09
C ALA A 382 29.02 -40.17 -5.14
N GLN A 383 29.27 -39.71 -6.37
CA GLN A 383 28.35 -39.91 -7.51
C GLN A 383 28.22 -41.37 -7.97
N SER A 384 29.19 -42.23 -7.63
CA SER A 384 29.25 -43.64 -8.05
C SER A 384 28.56 -44.60 -7.07
N MET A 385 28.41 -44.23 -5.79
CA MET A 385 27.73 -45.06 -4.77
C MET A 385 26.22 -44.81 -4.80
N VAL A 386 25.43 -45.71 -5.41
CA VAL A 386 23.97 -45.58 -5.59
C VAL A 386 23.23 -46.72 -4.88
N PRO A 387 22.48 -46.39 -3.82
CA PRO A 387 21.06 -46.78 -3.73
C PRO A 387 20.11 -45.56 -3.63
N GLU A 388 20.62 -44.38 -3.24
CA GLU A 388 19.80 -43.14 -3.11
C GLU A 388 19.42 -42.51 -4.46
N ARG A 389 20.09 -42.89 -5.55
CA ARG A 389 19.67 -42.43 -6.88
C ARG A 389 18.39 -43.10 -7.34
N GLU A 390 18.12 -44.35 -6.97
CA GLU A 390 16.86 -45.00 -7.33
C GLU A 390 15.66 -44.30 -6.66
N THR A 391 15.82 -43.87 -5.41
CA THR A 391 14.79 -43.12 -4.69
C THR A 391 14.69 -41.67 -5.15
N ALA A 392 15.81 -41.05 -5.55
CA ALA A 392 15.81 -39.71 -6.16
C ALA A 392 15.19 -39.74 -7.57
N THR A 393 15.48 -40.75 -8.40
CA THR A 393 14.82 -40.95 -9.70
C THR A 393 13.35 -41.29 -9.53
N GLN A 394 12.97 -42.03 -8.48
CA GLN A 394 11.56 -42.28 -8.20
C GLN A 394 10.82 -41.00 -7.84
N ARG A 395 11.42 -40.14 -7.00
CA ARG A 395 10.88 -38.81 -6.70
C ARG A 395 10.84 -37.91 -7.94
N GLU A 396 11.82 -38.02 -8.83
CA GLU A 396 11.84 -37.30 -10.11
C GLU A 396 10.70 -37.77 -11.02
N ILE A 397 10.46 -39.08 -11.13
CA ILE A 397 9.32 -39.66 -11.85
C ILE A 397 7.98 -39.21 -11.23
N ASP A 398 7.88 -39.19 -9.90
CA ASP A 398 6.66 -38.73 -9.20
C ASP A 398 6.42 -37.23 -9.43
N LEU A 399 7.48 -36.42 -9.45
CA LEU A 399 7.41 -35.00 -9.80
C LEU A 399 7.08 -34.78 -11.27
N GLU A 400 7.58 -35.61 -12.18
CA GLU A 400 7.21 -35.60 -13.60
C GLU A 400 5.74 -35.95 -13.79
N ALA A 401 5.21 -36.93 -13.03
CA ALA A 401 3.80 -37.26 -13.02
C ALA A 401 2.94 -36.10 -12.49
N GLN A 402 3.35 -35.44 -11.40
CA GLN A 402 2.69 -34.23 -10.89
C GLN A 402 2.76 -33.07 -11.87
N LEU A 403 3.87 -32.89 -12.60
CA LEU A 403 3.99 -31.88 -13.64
C LEU A 403 3.11 -32.18 -14.85
N LEU A 404 2.94 -33.46 -15.21
CA LEU A 404 2.01 -33.89 -16.26
C LEU A 404 0.56 -33.64 -15.84
N GLU A 405 0.20 -33.95 -14.59
CA GLU A 405 -1.11 -33.65 -14.03
C GLU A 405 -1.36 -32.14 -13.98
N ALA A 406 -0.39 -31.35 -13.50
CA ALA A 406 -0.48 -29.90 -13.49
C ALA A 406 -0.58 -29.32 -14.91
N ARG A 407 0.13 -29.88 -15.89
CA ARG A 407 0.00 -29.51 -17.31
C ARG A 407 -1.37 -29.86 -17.87
N SER A 408 -1.94 -31.01 -17.50
CA SER A 408 -3.31 -31.39 -17.89
C SER A 408 -4.34 -30.44 -17.28
N LEU A 409 -4.18 -30.07 -16.01
CA LEU A 409 -5.00 -29.07 -15.32
C LEU A 409 -4.88 -27.70 -15.98
N ILE A 410 -3.66 -27.27 -16.32
CA ILE A 410 -3.42 -26.02 -17.05
C ILE A 410 -4.05 -26.09 -18.43
N GLN A 411 -3.97 -27.22 -19.14
CA GLN A 411 -4.58 -27.39 -20.46
C GLN A 411 -6.11 -27.41 -20.39
N GLU A 412 -6.68 -28.00 -19.34
CA GLU A 412 -8.12 -27.95 -19.06
C GLU A 412 -8.55 -26.53 -18.68
N GLN A 413 -7.78 -25.84 -17.85
CA GLN A 413 -7.98 -24.43 -17.53
C GLN A 413 -7.83 -23.56 -18.79
N GLU A 414 -6.85 -23.81 -19.65
CA GLU A 414 -6.68 -23.15 -20.94
C GLU A 414 -7.84 -23.45 -21.87
N SER A 415 -8.38 -24.66 -21.88
CA SER A 415 -9.59 -25.02 -22.63
C SER A 415 -10.82 -24.27 -22.09
N ILE A 416 -10.98 -24.17 -20.76
CA ILE A 416 -12.04 -23.39 -20.11
C ILE A 416 -11.85 -21.89 -20.38
N ILE A 417 -10.61 -21.40 -20.33
CA ILE A 417 -10.23 -20.01 -20.64
C ILE A 417 -10.43 -19.76 -22.13
N GLN A 418 -10.13 -20.70 -23.00
CA GLN A 418 -10.29 -20.56 -24.44
C GLN A 418 -11.76 -20.71 -24.83
N MET A 419 -12.55 -21.47 -24.08
CA MET A 419 -14.01 -21.48 -24.17
C MET A 419 -14.60 -20.17 -23.64
N SER A 420 -14.04 -19.59 -22.56
CA SER A 420 -14.45 -18.27 -22.06
C SER A 420 -13.95 -17.10 -22.92
N ILE A 421 -12.86 -17.27 -23.68
CA ILE A 421 -12.32 -16.36 -24.71
C ILE A 421 -12.97 -16.62 -26.07
N SER A 422 -13.52 -17.80 -26.35
CA SER A 422 -14.35 -18.01 -27.55
C SER A 422 -15.78 -17.49 -27.32
N ILE A 423 -16.27 -17.58 -26.08
CA ILE A 423 -17.40 -16.77 -25.58
C ILE A 423 -16.96 -15.29 -25.47
N GLY A 424 -15.67 -15.04 -25.27
CA GLY A 424 -15.04 -13.76 -25.00
C GLY A 424 -14.04 -13.35 -26.08
N ASP A 425 -14.44 -13.35 -27.36
CA ASP A 425 -13.76 -12.60 -28.43
C ASP A 425 -13.80 -11.07 -28.15
N ALA A 426 -14.37 -10.74 -26.99
CA ALA A 426 -14.21 -9.52 -26.27
C ALA A 426 -13.16 -9.61 -25.14
N PRO A 427 -11.82 -9.65 -25.32
CA PRO A 427 -10.92 -9.33 -24.19
C PRO A 427 -10.41 -7.89 -24.27
N ARG A 428 -10.17 -7.36 -25.48
CA ARG A 428 -10.04 -5.90 -25.69
C ARG A 428 -11.39 -5.20 -25.66
N HIS A 429 -12.45 -5.92 -26.02
CA HIS A 429 -13.81 -5.47 -25.79
C HIS A 429 -14.27 -5.76 -24.36
N SER A 430 -13.85 -6.80 -23.61
CA SER A 430 -14.25 -6.98 -22.20
C SER A 430 -13.53 -6.05 -21.24
N GLU A 431 -12.26 -5.66 -21.45
CA GLU A 431 -11.68 -4.60 -20.63
C GLU A 431 -12.31 -3.24 -20.95
N ARG A 432 -12.54 -2.94 -22.22
CA ARG A 432 -13.30 -1.75 -22.63
C ARG A 432 -14.74 -1.79 -22.14
N MET A 433 -15.43 -2.93 -22.24
CA MET A 433 -16.82 -3.15 -21.87
C MET A 433 -16.96 -3.28 -20.35
N ASN A 434 -15.95 -3.74 -19.62
CA ASN A 434 -15.94 -3.65 -18.15
C ASN A 434 -15.69 -2.22 -17.70
N MET A 435 -14.83 -1.46 -18.38
CA MET A 435 -14.64 -0.04 -18.10
C MET A 435 -15.87 0.79 -18.52
N GLU A 436 -16.54 0.40 -19.61
CA GLU A 436 -17.78 1.00 -20.13
C GLU A 436 -18.99 0.59 -19.28
N LEU A 437 -19.05 -0.65 -18.76
CA LEU A 437 -20.04 -1.10 -17.77
C LEU A 437 -19.80 -0.47 -16.40
N GLN A 438 -18.54 -0.25 -15.99
CA GLN A 438 -18.22 0.51 -14.77
C GLN A 438 -18.57 1.99 -14.94
N GLN A 439 -18.33 2.56 -16.13
CA GLN A 439 -18.70 3.93 -16.45
C GLN A 439 -20.22 4.08 -16.57
N GLU A 440 -20.91 3.10 -17.15
CA GLU A 440 -22.37 3.04 -17.27
C GLU A 440 -23.03 2.78 -15.92
N ALA A 441 -22.45 1.94 -15.05
CA ALA A 441 -22.90 1.78 -13.67
C ALA A 441 -22.68 3.06 -12.85
N ALA A 442 -21.56 3.77 -13.06
CA ALA A 442 -21.32 5.06 -12.41
C ALA A 442 -22.26 6.16 -12.95
N LEU A 443 -22.58 6.14 -14.25
CA LEU A 443 -23.55 7.04 -14.85
C LEU A 443 -24.98 6.72 -14.38
N SER A 444 -25.36 5.43 -14.32
CA SER A 444 -26.65 4.98 -13.80
C SER A 444 -26.80 5.34 -12.32
N ALA A 445 -25.76 5.17 -11.51
CA ALA A 445 -25.78 5.61 -10.11
C ALA A 445 -25.91 7.14 -9.99
N MET A 446 -25.23 7.89 -10.86
CA MET A 446 -25.37 9.35 -10.91
C MET A 446 -26.76 9.79 -11.41
N GLU A 447 -27.35 9.06 -12.35
CA GLU A 447 -28.70 9.29 -12.87
C GLU A 447 -29.76 8.94 -11.82
N GLU A 448 -29.55 7.89 -11.03
CA GLU A 448 -30.38 7.54 -9.87
C GLU A 448 -30.29 8.63 -8.78
N ASP A 449 -29.08 9.07 -8.42
CA ASP A 449 -28.88 10.19 -7.49
C ASP A 449 -29.52 11.48 -8.01
N ARG A 450 -29.38 11.75 -9.31
CA ARG A 450 -30.02 12.89 -9.97
C ARG A 450 -31.54 12.77 -9.96
N ALA A 451 -32.10 11.59 -10.20
CA ALA A 451 -33.54 11.36 -10.16
C ALA A 451 -34.09 11.52 -8.73
N LEU A 452 -33.35 11.04 -7.71
CA LEU A 452 -33.68 11.26 -6.31
C LEU A 452 -33.64 12.75 -5.94
N LEU A 453 -32.65 13.50 -6.43
CA LEU A 453 -32.56 14.95 -6.25
C LEU A 453 -33.67 15.70 -6.98
N GLU A 454 -34.02 15.30 -8.20
CA GLU A 454 -35.13 15.87 -8.95
C GLU A 454 -36.48 15.59 -8.28
N GLU A 455 -36.69 14.38 -7.76
CA GLU A 455 -37.89 14.05 -6.97
C GLU A 455 -37.92 14.84 -5.66
N ARG A 456 -36.78 14.98 -4.97
CA ARG A 456 -36.69 15.82 -3.77
C ARG A 456 -36.96 17.29 -4.09
N LYS A 457 -36.50 17.79 -5.23
CA LYS A 457 -36.79 19.15 -5.72
C LYS A 457 -38.28 19.30 -6.03
N ARG A 458 -38.90 18.32 -6.69
CA ARG A 458 -40.34 18.30 -6.98
C ARG A 458 -41.17 18.30 -5.70
N GLN A 459 -40.74 17.56 -4.67
CA GLN A 459 -41.36 17.60 -3.35
C GLN A 459 -41.29 19.00 -2.74
N LEU A 460 -40.11 19.62 -2.72
CA LEU A 460 -39.94 20.98 -2.20
C LEU A 460 -40.77 22.02 -2.98
N GLU A 461 -40.89 21.88 -4.31
CA GLU A 461 -41.74 22.75 -5.13
C GLU A 461 -43.22 22.54 -4.83
N SER A 462 -43.64 21.28 -4.60
CA SER A 462 -45.02 20.97 -4.20
C SER A 462 -45.37 21.50 -2.81
N GLU A 463 -44.43 21.40 -1.85
CA GLU A 463 -44.55 22.00 -0.52
C GLU A 463 -44.63 23.52 -0.65
N ARG A 464 -43.76 24.14 -1.45
CA ARG A 464 -43.77 25.59 -1.71
C ARG A 464 -45.10 26.05 -2.30
N ALA A 465 -45.64 25.32 -3.29
CA ALA A 465 -46.94 25.63 -3.89
C ALA A 465 -48.09 25.47 -2.88
N ALA A 466 -48.02 24.46 -2.00
CA ALA A 466 -48.99 24.29 -0.92
C ALA A 466 -48.93 25.45 0.08
N TYR A 467 -47.74 25.91 0.46
CA TYR A 467 -47.56 27.08 1.31
C TYR A 467 -48.08 28.36 0.65
N GLU A 468 -47.85 28.55 -0.65
CA GLU A 468 -48.35 29.69 -1.40
C GLU A 468 -49.89 29.69 -1.48
N SER A 469 -50.49 28.53 -1.72
CA SER A 469 -51.95 28.36 -1.68
C SER A 469 -52.52 28.68 -0.30
N MET A 470 -51.88 28.20 0.77
CA MET A 470 -52.28 28.50 2.15
C MET A 470 -52.18 30.01 2.46
N ALA A 471 -51.12 30.68 1.98
CA ALA A 471 -50.97 32.12 2.14
C ALA A 471 -52.10 32.89 1.43
N LEU A 472 -52.45 32.50 0.20
CA LEU A 472 -53.56 33.10 -0.54
C LEU A 472 -54.92 32.87 0.15
N GLN A 473 -55.13 31.68 0.73
CA GLN A 473 -56.33 31.40 1.52
C GLN A 473 -56.42 32.31 2.75
N LEU A 474 -55.33 32.45 3.50
CA LEU A 474 -55.26 33.35 4.64
C LEU A 474 -55.52 34.81 4.24
N ASP A 475 -55.03 35.25 3.09
CA ASP A 475 -55.30 36.60 2.58
C ASP A 475 -56.77 36.80 2.21
N GLU A 476 -57.42 35.83 1.56
CA GLU A 476 -58.85 35.94 1.26
C GLU A 476 -59.72 35.87 2.53
N GLU A 477 -59.35 35.04 3.51
CA GLU A 477 -59.97 35.02 4.83
C GLU A 477 -59.82 36.37 5.54
N ARG A 478 -58.62 36.95 5.54
CA ARG A 478 -58.35 38.28 6.08
C ARG A 478 -59.20 39.34 5.38
N ARG A 479 -59.38 39.23 4.06
CA ARG A 479 -60.21 40.14 3.27
C ARG A 479 -61.70 39.95 3.57
N LYS A 480 -62.17 38.72 3.82
CA LYS A 480 -63.55 38.41 4.24
C LYS A 480 -63.83 38.99 5.62
N LEU A 481 -62.97 38.71 6.59
CA LEU A 481 -63.04 39.30 7.93
C LEU A 481 -63.02 40.83 7.86
N GLY A 482 -62.21 41.41 6.98
CA GLY A 482 -62.20 42.86 6.74
C GLY A 482 -63.50 43.42 6.13
N ARG A 483 -64.25 42.62 5.34
CA ARG A 483 -65.57 43.01 4.83
C ARG A 483 -66.63 42.90 5.92
N GLU A 484 -66.62 41.82 6.70
CA GLU A 484 -67.53 41.62 7.83
C GLU A 484 -67.33 42.71 8.89
N ARG A 485 -66.08 43.04 9.21
CA ARG A 485 -65.75 44.16 10.09
C ARG A 485 -66.32 45.48 9.57
N ARG A 486 -66.19 45.77 8.26
CA ARG A 486 -66.79 46.98 7.66
C ARG A 486 -68.31 46.98 7.72
N LYS A 487 -68.96 45.85 7.45
CA LYS A 487 -70.42 45.71 7.60
C LYS A 487 -70.86 45.97 9.04
N LEU A 488 -70.16 45.38 10.01
CA LEU A 488 -70.43 45.63 11.43
C LEU A 488 -70.23 47.10 11.79
N GLU A 489 -69.18 47.75 11.30
CA GLU A 489 -68.98 49.19 11.51
C GLU A 489 -70.07 50.03 10.82
N GLU A 490 -70.52 49.67 9.62
CA GLU A 490 -71.62 50.33 8.91
C GLU A 490 -72.95 50.12 9.62
N GLU A 491 -73.24 48.91 10.11
CA GLU A 491 -74.40 48.60 10.95
C GLU A 491 -74.33 49.37 12.27
N GLN A 492 -73.16 49.47 12.91
CA GLN A 492 -72.96 50.27 14.10
C GLN A 492 -73.20 51.76 13.82
N ARG A 493 -72.70 52.29 12.69
CA ARG A 493 -72.97 53.67 12.25
C ARG A 493 -74.44 53.88 11.91
N ALA A 494 -75.09 52.93 11.24
CA ALA A 494 -76.52 52.98 10.91
C ALA A 494 -77.37 52.91 12.17
N TRP A 495 -76.98 52.10 13.15
CA TRP A 495 -77.60 52.03 14.46
C TRP A 495 -77.40 53.34 15.24
N GLN A 496 -76.21 53.93 15.23
CA GLN A 496 -75.97 55.26 15.81
C GLN A 496 -76.76 56.36 15.09
N THR A 497 -76.88 56.30 13.77
CA THR A 497 -77.67 57.25 12.97
C THR A 497 -79.16 57.07 13.25
N SER A 498 -79.64 55.83 13.35
CA SER A 498 -81.01 55.50 13.77
C SER A 498 -81.26 55.98 15.18
N LEU A 499 -80.31 55.79 16.10
CA LEU A 499 -80.37 56.30 17.47
C LEU A 499 -80.38 57.85 17.50
N GLN A 500 -79.71 58.53 16.57
CA GLN A 500 -79.79 59.99 16.41
C GLN A 500 -81.12 60.44 15.77
N LEU A 501 -81.71 59.67 14.86
CA LEU A 501 -83.00 59.94 14.24
C LEU A 501 -84.18 59.67 15.20
N TRP A 502 -84.10 58.59 15.98
CA TRP A 502 -85.04 58.27 17.05
C TRP A 502 -84.82 59.15 18.29
N GLY A 503 -83.56 59.43 18.63
CA GLY A 503 -83.15 60.35 19.69
C GLY A 503 -83.30 61.83 19.33
N GLY A 504 -83.60 62.14 18.06
CA GLY A 504 -84.09 63.45 17.61
C GLY A 504 -85.51 63.74 18.08
N GLY A 505 -86.20 62.75 18.68
CA GLY A 505 -87.42 62.90 19.45
C GLY A 505 -87.14 62.87 20.96
N ASN A 506 -86.62 63.98 21.48
CA ASN A 506 -86.79 64.49 22.84
C ASN A 506 -87.00 63.46 23.98
N VAL A 507 -85.94 63.10 24.72
CA VAL A 507 -86.01 63.04 26.19
C VAL A 507 -84.67 63.49 26.78
N SER A 508 -84.80 64.47 27.67
CA SER A 508 -83.79 65.11 28.51
C SER A 508 -82.88 64.17 29.29
N SER A 509 -81.69 64.68 29.58
CA SER A 509 -80.73 64.23 30.60
C SER A 509 -81.38 63.75 31.91
N PRO A 510 -80.73 62.82 32.62
CA PRO A 510 -79.84 63.23 33.72
C PRO A 510 -78.50 62.47 33.65
N GLN A 511 -77.36 63.16 33.79
CA GLN A 511 -76.73 63.60 35.04
C GLN A 511 -75.74 62.56 35.59
N GLU A 512 -74.58 63.10 35.89
CA GLU A 512 -73.34 62.54 36.43
C GLU A 512 -73.49 61.53 37.57
N GLU A 513 -72.55 60.57 37.60
CA GLU A 513 -71.78 60.01 38.73
C GLU A 513 -71.25 58.64 38.24
N GLY A 514 -69.96 58.32 38.19
CA GLY A 514 -68.96 58.39 39.23
C GLY A 514 -67.81 57.43 38.85
N HIS A 515 -66.61 57.84 39.23
CA HIS A 515 -65.30 57.16 39.23
C HIS A 515 -65.23 55.63 39.09
N HIS A 516 -64.22 55.14 38.34
CA HIS A 516 -63.04 54.53 38.97
C HIS A 516 -61.85 54.41 37.99
N HIS A 517 -60.71 54.97 38.41
CA HIS A 517 -59.38 54.72 37.88
C HIS A 517 -59.03 53.22 37.90
N VAL A 518 -58.42 52.73 36.82
CA VAL A 518 -57.32 51.74 36.91
C VAL A 518 -56.22 52.15 35.94
N SER A 519 -55.14 52.64 36.54
CA SER A 519 -53.79 52.81 35.99
C SER A 519 -53.22 51.49 35.49
N GLY A 520 -52.79 51.45 34.22
CA GLY A 520 -52.16 50.26 33.61
C GLY A 520 -51.38 50.59 32.34
N ALA A 521 -50.65 51.71 32.33
CA ALA A 521 -49.96 52.22 31.12
C ALA A 521 -48.42 52.24 31.22
N SER A 522 -47.79 51.40 32.06
CA SER A 522 -46.32 51.40 32.21
C SER A 522 -45.59 50.09 31.86
N ASP A 523 -46.29 48.98 31.61
CA ASP A 523 -45.62 47.67 31.35
C ASP A 523 -45.48 47.30 29.86
N VAL A 524 -46.19 47.98 28.96
CA VAL A 524 -46.16 47.67 27.52
C VAL A 524 -44.94 48.32 26.83
N ASP A 525 -44.53 49.52 27.25
CA ASP A 525 -43.41 50.25 26.62
C ASP A 525 -42.02 49.68 26.99
N ILE A 526 -41.89 49.03 28.14
CA ILE A 526 -40.64 48.36 28.55
C ILE A 526 -40.44 47.04 27.76
N SER A 527 -41.54 46.42 27.33
CA SER A 527 -41.50 45.17 26.56
C SER A 527 -41.14 45.42 25.09
N HIS A 528 -41.64 46.52 24.49
CA HIS A 528 -41.30 46.89 23.11
C HIS A 528 -39.86 47.40 22.95
N SER A 529 -39.29 48.08 23.95
CA SER A 529 -37.89 48.54 23.92
C SER A 529 -36.89 47.39 24.05
N LYS A 530 -37.17 46.39 24.91
CA LYS A 530 -36.35 45.18 25.04
C LYS A 530 -36.40 44.29 23.80
N LEU A 531 -37.56 44.20 23.13
CA LEU A 531 -37.68 43.44 21.87
C LEU A 531 -36.90 44.09 20.72
N ARG A 532 -36.87 45.44 20.66
CA ARG A 532 -36.09 46.18 19.64
C ARG A 532 -34.58 46.07 19.84
N GLN A 533 -34.09 46.12 21.08
CA GLN A 533 -32.67 45.90 21.38
C GLN A 533 -32.23 44.46 21.04
N SER A 534 -33.04 43.46 21.40
CA SER A 534 -32.75 42.07 21.04
C SER A 534 -32.77 41.80 19.54
N ALA A 535 -33.57 42.54 18.75
CA ALA A 535 -33.57 42.43 17.29
C ALA A 535 -32.35 43.12 16.65
N ALA A 536 -31.91 44.25 17.21
CA ALA A 536 -30.70 44.95 16.75
C ALA A 536 -29.42 44.15 17.03
N ASP A 537 -29.33 43.48 18.18
CA ASP A 537 -28.18 42.64 18.52
C ASP A 537 -28.10 41.37 17.65
N ARG A 538 -29.25 40.82 17.22
CA ARG A 538 -29.29 39.70 16.26
C ARG A 538 -28.87 40.10 14.85
N LEU A 539 -29.26 41.29 14.38
CA LEU A 539 -28.82 41.80 13.08
C LEU A 539 -27.30 42.08 13.05
N LEU A 540 -26.72 42.58 14.14
CA LEU A 540 -25.27 42.79 14.27
C LEU A 540 -24.48 41.47 14.35
N GLN A 541 -25.08 40.39 14.86
CA GLN A 541 -24.49 39.06 14.83
C GLN A 541 -24.55 38.42 13.44
N GLU A 542 -25.63 38.61 12.68
CA GLU A 542 -25.75 38.11 11.31
C GLU A 542 -24.84 38.84 10.32
N GLU A 543 -24.56 40.14 10.53
CA GLU A 543 -23.66 40.92 9.68
C GLU A 543 -22.18 40.53 9.84
N LYS A 544 -21.81 39.92 10.98
CA LYS A 544 -20.44 39.42 11.25
C LYS A 544 -20.08 38.11 10.55
N PHE A 545 -21.06 37.39 9.99
CA PHE A 545 -20.85 36.10 9.30
C PHE A 545 -21.00 36.17 7.77
N ARG A 546 -21.23 37.35 7.20
CA ARG A 546 -21.12 37.53 5.74
C ARG A 546 -19.66 37.67 5.33
N LEU A 547 -19.11 36.61 4.74
CA LEU A 547 -17.83 36.66 4.03
C LEU A 547 -17.94 37.64 2.82
N PRO A 548 -16.92 38.46 2.52
CA PRO A 548 -16.96 39.36 1.37
C PRO A 548 -16.95 38.55 0.07
N ILE A 549 -17.90 38.84 -0.83
CA ILE A 549 -17.88 38.37 -2.22
C ILE A 549 -16.87 39.25 -2.97
N PRO A 550 -15.83 38.70 -3.63
CA PRO A 550 -14.92 39.51 -4.44
C PRO A 550 -15.63 40.01 -5.71
N PRO A 551 -15.30 41.21 -6.21
CA PRO A 551 -15.90 41.72 -7.43
C PRO A 551 -15.45 40.87 -8.63
N LEU A 552 -16.42 40.51 -9.48
CA LEU A 552 -16.18 39.93 -10.80
C LEU A 552 -15.32 40.91 -11.61
N GLY A 553 -14.06 40.53 -11.85
CA GLY A 553 -13.21 41.21 -12.81
C GLY A 553 -13.60 40.81 -14.21
N ASP A 554 -13.92 41.80 -15.04
CA ASP A 554 -14.01 41.66 -16.49
C ASP A 554 -12.65 41.23 -17.05
N THR A 555 -12.61 40.13 -17.81
CA THR A 555 -11.47 39.77 -18.66
C THR A 555 -11.96 39.50 -20.07
N VAL A 556 -11.45 40.31 -20.99
CA VAL A 556 -11.22 40.01 -22.42
C VAL A 556 -10.24 38.85 -22.54
#